data_AF-A0A7S3JJU8-F1
#
_entry.id   AF-A0A7S3JJU8-F1
#
_cell.length_a   1.000
_cell.length_b   1.000
_cell.length_c   1.000
_cell.angle_alpha   90.00
_cell.angle_beta   90.00
_cell.angle_gamma   90.00
#
_symmetry.space_group_name_H-M   'P 1'
#
loop_
_entity.id
_entity.type
_entity.pdbx_description
1 polymer ?
#
loop_
_entity_poly.entity_id
_entity_poly.type
_entity_poly.pdbx_seq_one_letter_code
_entity_poly.pdbx_strand_id
1 'polypeptide(L)'
;MDGTVYVYYELDNFYQNHRRYVKSRDYYQLRGEIRSYSEISECDPIRKNSDLSVTKSYGGVTLDKDAVANPCGLIAKSVFTDEFSIAGLTIDETGISWYSDRTYKFGKPSNSASIQWIDPTNEHFIVWMRTAGMPNFRKLWGKIHAGVPVGTYTLTIKNNYDVSAYDGKKKFILSTTNAFGGKNTFLGAC
;
A
#
# COMPACT_ATOMS: atom_id res chain seq x y z
N MET A 1 -26.63 0.25 0.44
CA MET A 1 -25.67 0.97 1.29
C MET A 1 -25.68 2.40 0.82
N ASP A 2 -26.16 3.31 1.66
CA ASP A 2 -26.40 4.70 1.27
C ASP A 2 -25.21 5.57 1.64
N GLY A 3 -24.94 6.59 0.81
CA GLY A 3 -23.77 7.47 0.95
C GLY A 3 -22.45 6.82 0.50
N THR A 4 -21.33 7.49 0.79
CA THR A 4 -20.01 6.99 0.38
C THR A 4 -19.69 5.66 1.04
N VAL A 5 -19.47 4.64 0.21
CA VAL A 5 -19.01 3.32 0.64
C VAL A 5 -17.51 3.23 0.46
N TYR A 6 -16.81 2.76 1.49
CA TYR A 6 -15.37 2.59 1.49
C TYR A 6 -15.02 1.14 1.19
N VAL A 7 -14.05 0.95 0.31
CA VAL A 7 -13.51 -0.32 -0.12
C VAL A 7 -12.20 -0.56 0.63
N TYR A 8 -12.12 -1.64 1.39
CA TYR A 8 -10.93 -2.06 2.11
C TYR A 8 -10.48 -3.45 1.65
N TYR A 9 -9.18 -3.68 1.69
CA TYR A 9 -8.66 -5.04 1.81
C TYR A 9 -8.23 -5.28 3.26
N GLU A 10 -8.38 -6.52 3.71
CA GLU A 10 -7.88 -6.99 4.99
C GLU A 10 -6.88 -8.13 4.74
N LEU A 11 -5.74 -8.03 5.41
CA LEU A 11 -4.75 -9.08 5.48
C LEU A 11 -4.75 -9.64 6.89
N ASP A 12 -4.84 -10.96 6.98
CA ASP A 12 -4.69 -11.71 8.21
C ASP A 12 -3.31 -12.37 8.28
N ASN A 13 -2.82 -12.54 9.51
CA ASN A 13 -1.53 -13.19 9.82
C ASN A 13 -0.31 -12.49 9.19
N PHE A 14 -0.36 -11.17 9.01
CA PHE A 14 0.74 -10.40 8.43
C PHE A 14 1.30 -9.38 9.42
N TYR A 15 2.51 -9.62 9.93
CA TYR A 15 3.09 -8.84 11.05
C TYR A 15 3.87 -7.61 10.58
N GLN A 16 3.16 -6.55 10.15
CA GLN A 16 3.78 -5.25 9.84
C GLN A 16 4.47 -4.59 11.05
N ASN A 17 4.10 -4.98 12.27
CA ASN A 17 4.61 -4.41 13.51
C ASN A 17 5.95 -5.01 13.98
N HIS A 18 6.50 -6.01 13.27
CA HIS A 18 7.77 -6.59 13.63
C HIS A 18 8.90 -5.54 13.54
N ARG A 19 9.72 -5.40 14.60
CA ARG A 19 10.73 -4.32 14.73
C ARG A 19 11.64 -4.17 13.52
N ARG A 20 12.14 -5.29 12.97
CA ARG A 20 13.00 -5.27 11.76
C ARG A 20 12.24 -4.83 10.51
N TYR A 21 10.97 -5.21 10.39
CA TYR A 21 10.13 -4.83 9.25
C TYR A 21 9.85 -3.32 9.29
N VAL A 22 9.43 -2.78 10.44
CA VAL A 22 9.14 -1.33 10.62
C VAL A 22 10.36 -0.45 10.36
N LYS A 23 11.56 -0.92 10.73
CA LYS A 23 12.82 -0.21 10.51
C LYS A 23 13.28 -0.22 9.05
N SER A 24 12.90 -1.24 8.29
CA SER A 24 13.39 -1.47 6.92
C SER A 24 12.72 -0.55 5.90
N ARG A 25 13.12 0.73 5.94
CA ARG A 25 12.75 1.81 5.01
C ARG A 25 13.71 3.00 5.20
N ASP A 26 13.81 3.85 4.19
CA ASP A 26 14.51 5.13 4.27
C ASP A 26 13.55 6.31 4.00
N TYR A 27 13.41 7.23 4.96
CA TYR A 27 12.47 8.35 4.83
C TYR A 27 12.95 9.42 3.83
N TYR A 28 14.27 9.56 3.64
CA TYR A 28 14.83 10.54 2.72
C TYR A 28 14.52 10.13 1.27
N GLN A 29 14.70 8.85 0.93
CA GLN A 29 14.26 8.27 -0.34
C GLN A 29 12.77 8.47 -0.59
N LEU A 30 11.93 8.19 0.41
CA LEU A 30 10.48 8.36 0.28
C LEU A 30 10.10 9.81 0.03
N ARG A 31 10.82 10.79 0.59
CA ARG A 31 10.61 12.22 0.30
C ARG A 31 11.16 12.66 -1.06
N GLY A 32 11.84 11.78 -1.79
CA GLY A 32 12.36 12.04 -3.12
C GLY A 32 13.85 12.40 -3.17
N GLU A 33 14.59 12.18 -2.08
CA GLU A 33 16.03 12.39 -2.06
C GLU A 33 16.78 11.16 -2.61
N ILE A 34 17.84 11.40 -3.39
CA ILE A 34 18.69 10.32 -3.89
C ILE A 34 19.69 9.95 -2.79
N ARG A 35 19.74 8.67 -2.41
CA ARG A 35 20.60 8.15 -1.33
C ARG A 35 21.63 7.17 -1.87
N SER A 36 22.83 7.21 -1.33
CA SER A 36 23.90 6.26 -1.62
C SER A 36 23.73 4.96 -0.83
N TYR A 37 24.47 3.92 -1.22
CA TYR A 37 24.39 2.60 -0.57
C TYR A 37 24.70 2.67 0.93
N SER A 38 25.71 3.43 1.35
CA SER A 38 26.11 3.56 2.77
C SER A 38 25.06 4.25 3.64
N GLU A 39 24.18 5.06 3.04
CA GLU A 39 23.19 5.86 3.75
C GLU A 39 21.89 5.12 4.07
N ILE A 40 21.69 3.95 3.46
CA ILE A 40 20.45 3.16 3.58
C ILE A 40 20.65 1.85 4.36
N SER A 41 21.51 1.87 5.39
CA SER A 41 21.79 0.68 6.21
C SER A 41 20.54 0.11 6.88
N GLU A 42 19.60 0.96 7.31
CA GLU A 42 18.35 0.51 7.93
C GLU A 42 17.45 -0.29 6.97
N CYS A 43 17.63 -0.16 5.64
CA CYS A 43 16.87 -0.90 4.64
C CYS A 43 17.26 -2.37 4.50
N ASP A 44 18.26 -2.86 5.24
CA ASP A 44 18.62 -4.29 5.23
C ASP A 44 17.37 -5.18 5.44
N PRO A 45 17.24 -6.30 4.69
CA PRO A 45 18.16 -6.81 3.67
C PRO A 45 17.91 -6.25 2.26
N ILE A 46 16.97 -5.33 2.05
CA ILE A 46 16.55 -4.88 0.71
C ILE A 46 17.21 -3.54 0.39
N ARG A 47 18.42 -3.56 -0.17
CA ARG A 47 19.19 -2.32 -0.44
C ARG A 47 19.52 -2.12 -1.90
N LYS A 48 19.59 -3.18 -2.69
CA LYS A 48 19.86 -3.14 -4.13
C LYS A 48 18.63 -3.55 -4.93
N ASN A 49 18.60 -3.15 -6.21
CA ASN A 49 17.55 -3.61 -7.11
C ASN A 49 17.55 -5.13 -7.31
N SER A 50 18.72 -5.79 -7.18
CA SER A 50 18.82 -7.26 -7.15
C SER A 50 18.09 -7.93 -5.99
N ASP A 51 17.89 -7.21 -4.87
CA ASP A 51 17.12 -7.72 -3.73
C ASP A 51 15.60 -7.61 -3.97
N LEU A 52 15.20 -6.85 -4.99
CA LEU A 52 13.82 -6.69 -5.40
C LEU A 52 13.41 -7.79 -6.39
N SER A 53 12.14 -8.17 -6.35
CA SER A 53 11.55 -9.13 -7.30
C SER A 53 11.06 -8.44 -8.59
N VAL A 54 11.67 -7.32 -8.97
CA VAL A 54 11.30 -6.50 -10.14
C VAL A 54 12.54 -6.07 -10.91
N THR A 55 12.40 -5.93 -12.23
CA THR A 55 13.53 -5.60 -13.13
C THR A 55 13.37 -4.25 -13.83
N LYS A 56 12.20 -3.62 -13.70
CA LYS A 56 11.88 -2.35 -14.34
C LYS A 56 11.46 -1.30 -13.32
N SER A 57 11.76 -0.06 -13.66
CA SER A 57 11.22 1.11 -12.99
C SER A 57 9.71 1.22 -13.24
N TYR A 58 9.01 2.03 -12.45
CA TYR A 58 7.60 2.34 -12.71
C TYR A 58 7.41 3.06 -14.06
N GLY A 59 8.46 3.73 -14.57
CA GLY A 59 8.49 4.36 -15.90
C GLY A 59 8.90 3.42 -17.04
N GLY A 60 9.13 2.13 -16.76
CA GLY A 60 9.43 1.11 -17.78
C GLY A 60 10.90 0.94 -18.17
N VAL A 61 11.82 1.66 -17.50
CA VAL A 61 13.27 1.57 -17.72
C VAL A 61 13.83 0.35 -16.99
N THR A 62 14.73 -0.41 -17.60
CA THR A 62 15.40 -1.53 -16.94
C THR A 62 16.29 -1.02 -15.81
N LEU A 63 16.10 -1.55 -14.60
CA LEU A 63 16.89 -1.20 -13.43
C LEU A 63 18.24 -1.90 -13.44
N ASP A 64 19.29 -1.16 -13.11
CA ASP A 64 20.59 -1.75 -12.80
C ASP A 64 20.49 -2.54 -11.49
N LYS A 65 20.81 -3.83 -11.54
CA LYS A 65 20.73 -4.79 -10.43
C LYS A 65 21.63 -4.41 -9.25
N ASP A 66 22.75 -3.75 -9.50
CA ASP A 66 23.70 -3.36 -8.46
C ASP A 66 23.45 -1.96 -7.89
N ALA A 67 22.62 -1.17 -8.57
CA ALA A 67 22.18 0.12 -8.08
C ALA A 67 21.27 -0.02 -6.85
N VAL A 68 21.23 1.06 -6.06
CA VAL A 68 20.41 1.18 -4.86
C VAL A 68 18.93 1.03 -5.21
N ALA A 69 18.23 0.17 -4.47
CA ALA A 69 16.78 0.07 -4.51
C ALA A 69 16.16 1.40 -4.08
N ASN A 70 15.24 1.92 -4.88
CA ASN A 70 14.51 3.13 -4.56
C ASN A 70 13.02 2.95 -4.87
N PRO A 71 12.12 3.00 -3.87
CA PRO A 71 12.40 2.95 -2.44
C PRO A 71 13.00 1.60 -1.98
N CYS A 72 13.90 1.64 -0.99
CA CYS A 72 14.48 0.45 -0.35
C CYS A 72 13.63 -0.08 0.81
N GLY A 73 13.96 -1.29 1.26
CA GLY A 73 13.42 -1.87 2.48
C GLY A 73 12.28 -2.88 2.30
N LEU A 74 12.06 -3.68 3.34
CA LEU A 74 11.08 -4.76 3.36
C LEU A 74 9.65 -4.25 3.17
N ILE A 75 9.31 -3.10 3.78
CA ILE A 75 7.96 -2.55 3.72
C ILE A 75 7.58 -2.25 2.28
N ALA A 76 8.48 -1.59 1.54
CA ALA A 76 8.23 -1.27 0.14
C ALA A 76 8.15 -2.55 -0.69
N LYS A 77 9.10 -3.48 -0.54
CA LYS A 77 9.15 -4.73 -1.31
C LYS A 77 7.87 -5.56 -1.20
N SER A 78 7.25 -5.61 -0.02
CA SER A 78 6.04 -6.43 0.20
C SER A 78 4.73 -5.68 -0.03
N VAL A 79 4.73 -4.61 -0.83
CA VAL A 79 3.51 -3.85 -1.17
C VAL A 79 2.40 -4.74 -1.72
N PHE A 80 1.17 -4.48 -1.30
CA PHE A 80 -0.02 -5.17 -1.78
C PHE A 80 -0.31 -4.84 -3.25
N THR A 81 -0.54 -5.85 -4.09
CA THR A 81 -0.62 -5.71 -5.56
C THR A 81 -1.89 -6.27 -6.20
N ASP A 82 -2.87 -6.73 -5.41
CA ASP A 82 -4.15 -7.14 -6.01
C ASP A 82 -4.93 -5.92 -6.53
N GLU A 83 -5.68 -6.15 -7.60
CA GLU A 83 -6.61 -5.17 -8.16
C GLU A 83 -8.05 -5.64 -7.99
N PHE A 84 -8.95 -4.71 -7.64
CA PHE A 84 -10.36 -4.99 -7.46
C PHE A 84 -11.21 -4.22 -8.47
N SER A 85 -12.21 -4.87 -9.05
CA SER A 85 -13.22 -4.18 -9.85
C SER A 85 -14.59 -4.78 -9.61
N ILE A 86 -15.61 -3.92 -9.54
CA ILE A 86 -17.00 -4.36 -9.38
C ILE A 86 -17.76 -3.95 -10.64
N ALA A 87 -18.40 -4.93 -11.30
CA ALA A 87 -19.19 -4.66 -12.49
C ALA A 87 -20.31 -3.65 -12.19
N GLY A 88 -20.34 -2.56 -12.94
CA GLY A 88 -21.36 -1.51 -12.81
C GLY A 88 -21.13 -0.47 -11.71
N LEU A 89 -20.00 -0.52 -11.00
CA LEU A 89 -19.63 0.49 -10.00
C LEU A 89 -18.24 1.06 -10.30
N THR A 90 -18.09 2.37 -10.16
CA THR A 90 -16.79 3.04 -10.23
C THR A 90 -16.21 3.17 -8.83
N ILE A 91 -15.02 2.60 -8.62
CA ILE A 91 -14.26 2.78 -7.39
C ILE A 91 -13.27 3.92 -7.62
N ASP A 92 -13.38 4.97 -6.81
CA ASP A 92 -12.45 6.09 -6.77
C ASP A 92 -11.25 5.72 -5.88
N GLU A 93 -10.08 5.61 -6.51
CA GLU A 93 -8.81 5.30 -5.86
C GLU A 93 -8.04 6.57 -5.44
N THR A 94 -8.62 7.75 -5.64
CA THR A 94 -8.02 9.04 -5.28
C THR A 94 -8.43 9.50 -3.88
N GLY A 95 -7.57 10.28 -3.23
CA GLY A 95 -7.84 10.83 -1.90
C GLY A 95 -8.00 9.77 -0.81
N ILE A 96 -7.41 8.59 -0.97
CA ILE A 96 -7.45 7.47 -0.01
C ILE A 96 -6.38 7.59 1.08
N SER A 97 -5.30 8.31 0.79
CA SER A 97 -4.24 8.64 1.74
C SER A 97 -4.49 9.99 2.43
N TRP A 98 -3.68 10.31 3.44
CA TRP A 98 -3.80 11.60 4.13
C TRP A 98 -3.10 12.69 3.32
N TYR A 99 -3.69 13.89 3.30
CA TYR A 99 -3.10 15.05 2.63
C TYR A 99 -1.66 15.31 3.07
N SER A 100 -1.39 15.25 4.38
CA SER A 100 -0.04 15.47 4.92
C SER A 100 0.99 14.42 4.47
N ASP A 101 0.56 13.17 4.24
CA ASP A 101 1.46 12.14 3.73
C ASP A 101 1.83 12.45 2.26
N ARG A 102 0.84 12.78 1.43
CA ARG A 102 1.06 13.16 0.02
C ARG A 102 1.91 14.42 -0.15
N THR A 103 1.77 15.39 0.74
CA THR A 103 2.43 16.70 0.58
C THR A 103 3.84 16.71 1.17
N TYR A 104 4.09 16.02 2.28
CA TYR A 104 5.32 16.21 3.05
C TYR A 104 6.18 14.96 3.23
N LYS A 105 5.64 13.75 3.00
CA LYS A 105 6.35 12.50 3.30
C LYS A 105 6.73 11.69 2.07
N PHE A 106 5.96 11.82 1.00
CA PHE A 106 6.17 11.06 -0.24
C PHE A 106 6.39 12.00 -1.41
N GLY A 107 7.48 11.80 -2.14
CA GLY A 107 7.93 12.66 -3.23
C GLY A 107 8.77 11.92 -4.25
N LYS A 108 9.05 12.58 -5.38
CA LYS A 108 9.78 12.03 -6.52
C LYS A 108 10.98 12.90 -6.86
N PRO A 109 12.19 12.33 -7.05
CA PRO A 109 13.28 13.05 -7.69
C PRO A 109 13.00 13.27 -9.18
N SER A 110 13.74 14.17 -9.82
CA SER A 110 13.56 14.51 -11.25
C SER A 110 13.72 13.31 -12.19
N ASN A 111 14.55 12.32 -11.84
CA ASN A 111 14.80 11.09 -12.60
C ASN A 111 14.04 9.86 -12.04
N SER A 112 13.01 10.10 -11.22
CA SER A 112 12.18 9.07 -10.58
C SER A 112 11.71 7.96 -11.53
N ALA A 113 11.24 8.32 -12.72
CA ALA A 113 10.74 7.37 -13.72
C ALA A 113 11.78 6.34 -14.18
N SER A 114 13.07 6.62 -14.04
CA SER A 114 14.15 5.71 -14.45
C SER A 114 14.76 4.94 -13.29
N ILE A 115 14.69 5.47 -12.07
CA ILE A 115 15.40 4.89 -10.90
C ILE A 115 14.47 4.22 -9.90
N GLN A 116 13.19 4.59 -9.85
CA GLN A 116 12.27 4.05 -8.85
C GLN A 116 11.46 2.89 -9.42
N TRP A 117 11.44 1.77 -8.68
CA TRP A 117 10.74 0.57 -9.12
C TRP A 117 9.22 0.64 -8.90
N ILE A 118 8.77 1.50 -7.99
CA ILE A 118 7.36 1.82 -7.73
C ILE A 118 7.21 3.33 -7.60
N ASP A 119 6.07 3.88 -8.00
CA ASP A 119 5.79 5.31 -7.81
C ASP A 119 5.49 5.58 -6.33
N PRO A 120 6.35 6.31 -5.59
CA PRO A 120 6.13 6.59 -4.17
C PRO A 120 4.94 7.52 -3.91
N THR A 121 4.46 8.23 -4.94
CA THR A 121 3.30 9.13 -4.85
C THR A 121 1.97 8.44 -5.13
N ASN A 122 2.00 7.16 -5.53
CA ASN A 122 0.78 6.36 -5.65
C ASN A 122 0.12 6.22 -4.27
N GLU A 123 -1.16 6.59 -4.16
CA GLU A 123 -1.84 6.61 -2.87
C GLU A 123 -1.98 5.21 -2.24
N HIS A 124 -2.08 4.14 -3.04
CA HIS A 124 -2.08 2.76 -2.53
C HIS A 124 -0.75 2.43 -1.86
N PHE A 125 0.36 2.87 -2.46
CA PHE A 125 1.68 2.72 -1.86
C PHE A 125 1.79 3.53 -0.56
N ILE A 126 1.30 4.77 -0.53
CA ILE A 126 1.30 5.61 0.68
C ILE A 126 0.49 4.95 1.81
N VAL A 127 -0.70 4.43 1.50
CA VAL A 127 -1.55 3.71 2.46
C VAL A 127 -0.84 2.45 2.96
N TRP A 128 -0.13 1.72 2.08
CA TRP A 128 0.65 0.54 2.47
C TRP A 128 1.77 0.88 3.45
N MET A 129 2.54 1.93 3.17
CA MET A 129 3.71 2.36 3.95
C MET A 129 3.38 2.80 5.39
N ARG A 130 2.10 3.06 5.69
CA ARG A 130 1.61 3.22 7.07
C ARG A 130 1.49 1.87 7.75
N THR A 131 2.52 1.48 8.48
CA THR A 131 2.59 0.21 9.23
C THR A 131 1.39 0.01 10.16
N ALA A 132 0.70 -1.12 10.04
CA ALA A 132 -0.35 -1.51 10.96
C ALA A 132 0.22 -1.96 12.31
N GLY A 133 -0.51 -1.71 13.40
CA GLY A 133 -0.10 -2.12 14.76
C GLY A 133 -0.44 -3.57 15.11
N MET A 134 -1.34 -4.21 14.36
CA MET A 134 -1.85 -5.56 14.59
C MET A 134 -1.57 -6.45 13.38
N PRO A 135 -1.47 -7.79 13.56
CA PRO A 135 -1.24 -8.74 12.46
C PRO A 135 -2.43 -8.88 11.51
N ASN A 136 -3.63 -8.63 12.01
CA ASN A 136 -4.84 -8.54 11.20
C ASN A 136 -5.17 -7.06 11.06
N PHE A 137 -5.16 -6.57 9.83
CA PHE A 137 -5.39 -5.16 9.57
C PHE A 137 -6.11 -4.94 8.25
N ARG A 138 -6.86 -3.85 8.22
CA ARG A 138 -7.51 -3.35 7.01
C ARG A 138 -6.83 -2.07 6.53
N LYS A 139 -6.75 -1.92 5.22
CA LYS A 139 -6.23 -0.73 4.54
C LYS A 139 -7.23 -0.28 3.48
N LEU A 140 -7.40 1.05 3.39
CA LEU A 140 -8.32 1.64 2.43
C LEU A 140 -7.76 1.46 1.02
N TRP A 141 -8.60 0.94 0.12
CA TRP A 141 -8.26 0.76 -1.28
C TRP A 141 -8.99 1.78 -2.16
N GLY A 142 -10.23 2.11 -1.85
CA GLY A 142 -11.00 3.06 -2.65
C GLY A 142 -12.30 3.49 -2.03
N LYS A 143 -13.05 4.34 -2.74
CA LYS A 143 -14.33 4.88 -2.31
C LYS A 143 -15.34 4.80 -3.45
N ILE A 144 -16.59 4.53 -3.12
CA ILE A 144 -17.72 4.52 -4.05
C ILE A 144 -18.66 5.63 -3.58
N HIS A 145 -18.65 6.77 -4.27
CA HIS A 145 -19.35 7.98 -3.81
C HIS A 145 -20.87 7.88 -3.89
N ALA A 146 -21.39 7.22 -4.93
CA ALA A 146 -22.84 7.08 -5.16
C ALA A 146 -23.49 6.00 -4.30
N GLY A 147 -22.74 5.36 -3.40
CA GLY A 147 -23.19 4.22 -2.64
C GLY A 147 -23.31 2.94 -3.48
N VAL A 148 -23.90 1.91 -2.86
CA VAL A 148 -24.10 0.60 -3.49
C VAL A 148 -25.57 0.22 -3.33
N PRO A 149 -26.38 0.34 -4.41
CA PRO A 149 -27.77 -0.09 -4.40
C PRO A 149 -27.96 -1.57 -4.02
N VAL A 150 -29.18 -1.94 -3.64
CA VAL A 150 -29.49 -3.36 -3.39
C VAL A 150 -29.49 -4.10 -4.72
N GLY A 151 -28.71 -5.17 -4.82
CA GLY A 151 -28.60 -5.95 -6.04
C GLY A 151 -27.53 -7.03 -5.96
N THR A 152 -27.38 -7.74 -7.07
CA THR A 152 -26.29 -8.72 -7.24
C THR A 152 -25.17 -8.06 -8.02
N TYR A 153 -23.95 -8.16 -7.50
CA TYR A 153 -22.75 -7.58 -8.09
C TYR A 153 -21.72 -8.67 -8.37
N THR A 154 -20.97 -8.50 -9.44
CA THR A 154 -19.82 -9.35 -9.74
C THR A 154 -18.54 -8.61 -9.36
N LEU A 155 -17.82 -9.17 -8.38
CA LEU A 155 -16.49 -8.71 -7.98
C LEU A 155 -15.43 -9.52 -8.75
N THR A 156 -14.58 -8.81 -9.49
CA THR A 156 -13.42 -9.37 -10.16
C THR A 156 -12.17 -8.98 -9.38
N ILE A 157 -11.34 -9.96 -9.04
CA ILE A 157 -10.09 -9.74 -8.30
C ILE A 157 -8.93 -10.26 -9.16
N LYS A 158 -7.96 -9.39 -9.46
CA LYS A 158 -6.67 -9.86 -9.97
C LYS A 158 -5.79 -10.23 -8.78
N ASN A 159 -5.68 -11.53 -8.53
CA ASN A 159 -4.98 -12.10 -7.39
C ASN A 159 -3.46 -12.19 -7.68
N ASN A 160 -2.74 -11.09 -7.43
CA ASN A 160 -1.30 -10.98 -7.68
C ASN A 160 -0.45 -11.20 -6.41
N TYR A 161 -1.05 -11.03 -5.22
CA TYR A 161 -0.35 -11.03 -3.94
C TYR A 161 -0.49 -12.38 -3.24
N ASP A 162 0.54 -13.23 -3.32
CA ASP A 162 0.50 -14.56 -2.68
C ASP A 162 0.69 -14.46 -1.16
N VAL A 163 -0.21 -15.11 -0.44
CA VAL A 163 -0.24 -15.16 1.03
C VAL A 163 -0.05 -16.57 1.59
N SER A 164 0.04 -17.58 0.71
CA SER A 164 0.12 -18.99 1.09
C SER A 164 1.39 -19.33 1.87
N ALA A 165 2.49 -18.64 1.57
CA ALA A 165 3.80 -18.85 2.20
C ALA A 165 3.81 -18.63 3.73
N TYR A 166 2.81 -17.93 4.27
CA TYR A 166 2.70 -17.64 5.69
C TYR A 166 1.31 -17.95 6.26
N ASP A 167 0.54 -18.81 5.60
CA ASP A 167 -0.83 -19.17 6.00
C ASP A 167 -1.73 -17.92 6.23
N GLY A 168 -1.55 -16.92 5.36
CA GLY A 168 -2.31 -15.68 5.40
C GLY A 168 -3.68 -15.82 4.73
N LYS A 169 -4.59 -14.90 5.07
CA LYS A 169 -5.88 -14.78 4.39
C LYS A 169 -6.08 -13.35 3.91
N LYS A 170 -6.81 -13.21 2.80
CA LYS A 170 -7.19 -11.93 2.22
C LYS A 170 -8.70 -11.81 2.22
N LYS A 171 -9.20 -10.64 2.62
CA LYS A 171 -10.64 -10.33 2.53
C LYS A 171 -10.85 -9.01 1.81
N PHE A 172 -11.90 -8.97 1.01
CA PHE A 172 -12.44 -7.75 0.43
C PHE A 172 -13.60 -7.28 1.29
N ILE A 173 -13.59 -6.00 1.70
CA ILE A 173 -14.56 -5.46 2.65
C ILE A 173 -15.16 -4.17 2.10
N LEU A 174 -16.48 -4.11 2.09
CA LEU A 174 -17.24 -2.87 1.89
C LEU A 174 -17.77 -2.39 3.24
N SER A 175 -17.56 -1.11 3.55
CA SER A 175 -18.08 -0.50 4.78
C SER A 175 -18.52 0.92 4.53
N THR A 176 -19.63 1.33 5.15
CA THR A 176 -19.95 2.75 5.35
C THR A 176 -19.27 3.25 6.62
N THR A 177 -19.08 4.56 6.73
CA THR A 177 -18.59 5.21 7.95
C THR A 177 -19.68 6.06 8.57
N ASN A 178 -19.75 6.08 9.89
CA ASN A 178 -20.48 7.07 10.66
C ASN A 178 -19.49 8.13 11.21
N ALA A 179 -19.97 9.06 12.04
CA ALA A 179 -19.14 10.13 12.62
C ALA A 179 -17.90 9.62 13.40
N PHE A 180 -17.92 8.38 13.88
CA PHE A 180 -16.84 7.73 14.62
C PHE A 180 -16.01 6.75 13.77
N GLY A 181 -16.19 6.79 12.45
CA GLY A 181 -15.51 5.91 11.50
C GLY A 181 -16.34 4.67 11.12
N GLY A 182 -15.68 3.55 10.83
CA GLY A 182 -16.37 2.30 10.50
C GLY A 182 -17.05 1.67 11.72
N LYS A 183 -17.84 0.60 11.50
CA LYS A 183 -18.53 -0.13 12.57
C LYS A 183 -17.55 -0.59 13.67
N ASN A 184 -17.76 -0.11 14.89
CA ASN A 184 -17.04 -0.53 16.10
C ASN A 184 -18.03 -0.55 17.27
N THR A 185 -18.36 -1.75 17.77
CA THR A 185 -19.33 -1.92 18.87
C THR A 185 -18.71 -1.75 20.25
N PHE A 186 -17.38 -1.78 20.38
CA PHE A 186 -16.69 -1.66 21.66
C PHE A 186 -16.95 -0.30 22.33
N LEU A 187 -16.90 0.79 21.56
CA LEU A 187 -17.12 2.15 22.07
C LEU A 187 -18.55 2.40 22.56
N GLY A 188 -19.53 1.60 22.11
CA GLY A 188 -20.92 1.70 22.55
C GLY A 188 -21.29 0.71 23.66
N ALA A 189 -20.35 -0.13 24.10
CA ALA A 189 -20.55 -1.12 25.14
C ALA A 189 -20.02 -0.67 26.52
N CYS A 190 -19.61 0.60 26.64
CA CYS A 190 -19.17 1.23 27.89
C CYS A 190 -20.22 2.21 28.41
#